data_AF-A0A1E5STK2-F1
#
_entry.id   AF-A0A1E5STK2-F1
#
_cell.length_a   1.000
_cell.length_b   1.000
_cell.length_c   1.000
_cell.angle_alpha   90.00
_cell.angle_beta   90.00
_cell.angle_gamma   90.00
#
_symmetry.space_group_name_H-M   'P 1'
#
loop_
_entity.id
_entity.type
_entity.pdbx_description
1 polymer ?
#
loop_
_entity_poly.entity_id
_entity_poly.type
_entity_poly.pdbx_seq_one_letter_code
_entity_poly.pdbx_strand_id
1 'polypeptide(L)'
;MYFSARLSIDPSQLTKIERVEPDEMFKKFLHFITSGATSKKIERETFTAVSVLQQLNRLFWELDINNIIRLSHDDIDIYYDREGKEDDLKEAIDNYELTINDAMSHYFETIHMVLEHEDTNFIYLIEININRSHAVGAYPIEVKLNGLMKEFRAGDGENQESVRAKMQTRFASQEVLDTFTNEKHMAFETFVNDLGMRVRKHMKVDDVKIEVDKRVVMPKSKDRKPISKGRRKNPTRDYDPVFDGYHGFGDILLYSFLWSTLLHDHHMHVSDVTLVGEEADILGSIDSAGLDAGDADLFNDDLDFDSKMDGFGDVDGFESVADVSDSGDWFDLGDMGDFGGIDI
;
A
#
# COMPACT_ATOMS: atom_id res chain seq x y z
N MET A 1 -2.92 13.36 4.26
CA MET A 1 -2.39 12.24 5.06
C MET A 1 -3.32 11.05 4.96
N TYR A 2 -2.78 9.84 4.96
CA TYR A 2 -3.52 8.59 5.07
C TYR A 2 -2.59 7.53 5.68
N PHE A 3 -3.14 6.39 6.07
CA PHE A 3 -2.35 5.28 6.57
C PHE A 3 -2.16 4.23 5.49
N SER A 4 -0.96 3.66 5.41
CA SER A 4 -0.64 2.57 4.51
C SER A 4 -0.09 1.41 5.33
N ALA A 5 -0.47 0.19 4.98
CA ALA A 5 0.14 -1.00 5.52
C ALA A 5 0.46 -1.97 4.40
N ARG A 6 1.47 -2.78 4.65
CA ARG A 6 1.85 -3.89 3.81
C ARG A 6 1.91 -5.16 4.62
N LEU A 7 1.28 -6.21 4.11
CA LEU A 7 1.39 -7.55 4.65
C LEU A 7 2.05 -8.45 3.60
N SER A 8 3.22 -8.96 3.92
CA SER A 8 3.96 -9.92 3.08
C SER A 8 3.81 -11.31 3.69
N ILE A 9 3.23 -12.24 2.93
CA ILE A 9 2.75 -13.53 3.44
C ILE A 9 3.48 -14.66 2.73
N ASP A 10 4.08 -15.56 3.52
CA ASP A 10 4.79 -16.75 3.07
C ASP A 10 3.98 -18.01 3.43
N PRO A 11 3.27 -18.63 2.47
CA PRO A 11 2.50 -19.84 2.71
C PRO A 11 3.40 -21.05 3.00
N SER A 12 3.05 -21.87 3.98
CA SER A 12 3.77 -23.11 4.35
C SER A 12 3.68 -24.25 3.31
N GLN A 13 3.36 -23.95 2.04
CA GLN A 13 3.18 -24.97 1.01
C GLN A 13 4.51 -25.47 0.45
N LEU A 14 4.48 -26.59 -0.28
CA LEU A 14 5.69 -27.18 -0.88
C LEU A 14 6.18 -26.29 -2.03
N THR A 15 7.13 -25.40 -1.77
CA THR A 15 7.82 -24.67 -2.84
C THR A 15 8.72 -25.61 -3.64
N LYS A 16 8.71 -25.46 -4.97
CA LYS A 16 9.71 -26.07 -5.84
C LYS A 16 10.70 -25.00 -6.26
N ILE A 17 11.96 -25.17 -5.86
CA ILE A 17 13.04 -24.31 -6.35
C ILE A 17 13.41 -24.77 -7.75
N GLU A 18 13.10 -23.94 -8.74
CA GLU A 18 13.42 -24.18 -10.15
C GLU A 18 14.52 -23.21 -10.60
N ARG A 19 15.46 -23.68 -11.42
CA ARG A 19 16.45 -22.81 -12.06
C ARG A 19 15.87 -22.34 -13.38
N VAL A 20 15.68 -21.03 -13.53
CA VAL A 20 15.16 -20.45 -14.77
C VAL A 20 16.29 -19.95 -15.64
N GLU A 21 16.20 -20.30 -16.92
CA GLU A 21 17.14 -19.84 -17.92
C GLU A 21 16.93 -18.34 -18.17
N PRO A 22 17.97 -17.50 -18.05
CA PRO A 22 17.80 -16.04 -18.09
C PRO A 22 17.33 -15.54 -19.46
N ASP A 23 16.45 -14.53 -19.52
CA ASP A 23 15.85 -14.09 -20.79
C ASP A 23 16.80 -13.40 -21.77
N GLU A 24 17.83 -12.72 -21.27
CA GLU A 24 18.79 -11.99 -22.10
C GLU A 24 19.78 -12.94 -22.80
N MET A 25 19.94 -12.80 -24.13
CA MET A 25 20.82 -13.66 -24.96
C MET A 25 22.24 -13.83 -24.41
N PHE A 26 22.82 -12.78 -23.80
CA PHE A 26 24.17 -12.84 -23.24
C PHE A 26 24.23 -13.67 -21.95
N LYS A 27 23.17 -13.62 -21.14
CA LYS A 27 23.03 -14.44 -19.93
C LYS A 27 22.69 -15.89 -20.27
N LYS A 28 21.95 -16.17 -21.36
CA LYS A 28 21.75 -17.53 -21.90
C LYS A 28 23.05 -18.19 -22.34
N PHE A 29 23.93 -17.43 -22.99
CA PHE A 29 25.26 -17.92 -23.37
C PHE A 29 26.14 -18.26 -22.14
N LEU A 30 26.16 -17.38 -21.14
CA LEU A 30 26.83 -17.64 -19.85
C LEU A 30 26.19 -18.80 -19.09
N HIS A 31 24.87 -18.97 -19.14
CA HIS A 31 24.14 -20.09 -18.55
C HIS A 31 24.63 -21.44 -19.12
N PHE A 32 24.78 -21.52 -20.45
CA PHE A 32 25.23 -22.73 -21.14
C PHE A 32 26.71 -23.05 -20.83
N ILE A 33 27.56 -22.02 -20.74
CA ILE A 33 28.99 -22.19 -20.42
C ILE A 33 29.22 -22.55 -18.95
N THR A 34 28.42 -22.01 -18.04
CA THR A 34 28.55 -22.24 -16.58
C THR A 34 27.75 -23.44 -16.08
N SER A 35 27.14 -24.24 -16.97
CA SER A 35 26.22 -25.34 -16.60
C SER A 35 25.14 -24.91 -15.59
N GLY A 36 24.62 -23.69 -15.76
CA GLY A 36 23.59 -23.13 -14.89
C GLY A 36 24.08 -22.72 -13.49
N ALA A 37 25.37 -22.46 -13.28
CA ALA A 37 25.86 -21.88 -12.01
C ALA A 37 25.42 -20.42 -11.82
N THR A 38 25.16 -19.69 -12.91
CA THR A 38 24.71 -18.28 -12.89
C THR A 38 23.21 -18.10 -13.20
N SER A 39 22.40 -19.18 -13.24
CA SER A 39 20.95 -19.06 -13.40
C SER A 39 20.34 -18.43 -12.14
N LYS A 40 19.47 -17.42 -12.31
CA LYS A 40 18.63 -16.95 -11.21
C LYS A 40 17.75 -18.13 -10.77
N LYS A 41 17.77 -18.42 -9.47
CA LYS A 41 16.85 -19.39 -8.86
C LYS A 41 15.53 -18.67 -8.62
N ILE A 42 14.42 -19.32 -8.97
CA ILE A 42 13.09 -18.88 -8.57
C ILE A 42 12.46 -19.95 -7.70
N GLU A 43 11.58 -19.51 -6.82
CA GLU A 43 10.66 -20.39 -6.10
C GLU A 43 9.32 -20.38 -6.83
N ARG A 44 8.76 -21.58 -6.98
CA ARG A 44 7.46 -21.79 -7.59
C ARG A 44 6.53 -22.47 -6.60
N GLU A 45 5.41 -21.81 -6.36
CA GLU A 45 4.38 -22.28 -5.47
C GLU A 45 3.53 -23.40 -6.07
N THR A 46 3.14 -24.36 -5.20
CA THR A 46 2.30 -25.50 -5.59
C THR A 46 0.80 -25.27 -5.38
N PHE A 47 0.39 -24.17 -4.75
CA PHE A 47 -1.03 -23.88 -4.59
C PHE A 47 -1.69 -23.54 -5.93
N THR A 48 -2.99 -23.80 -6.02
CA THR A 48 -3.81 -23.40 -7.18
C THR A 48 -4.45 -22.04 -6.92
N ALA A 49 -4.77 -21.33 -8.00
CA ALA A 49 -5.43 -20.02 -7.91
C ALA A 49 -6.72 -20.10 -7.08
N VAL A 50 -7.55 -21.10 -7.38
CA VAL A 50 -8.82 -21.33 -6.68
C VAL A 50 -8.59 -21.58 -5.17
N SER A 51 -7.58 -22.38 -4.82
CA SER A 51 -7.33 -22.71 -3.41
C SER A 51 -6.94 -21.51 -2.55
N VAL A 52 -6.17 -20.55 -3.11
CA VAL A 52 -5.79 -19.34 -2.39
C VAL A 52 -6.95 -18.35 -2.35
N LEU A 53 -7.68 -18.17 -3.45
CA LEU A 53 -8.88 -17.32 -3.47
C LEU A 53 -9.94 -17.79 -2.45
N GLN A 54 -10.12 -19.10 -2.30
CA GLN A 54 -11.04 -19.66 -1.30
C GLN A 54 -10.58 -19.40 0.14
N GLN A 55 -9.27 -19.45 0.42
CA GLN A 55 -8.73 -19.13 1.74
C GLN A 55 -8.91 -17.64 2.05
N LEU A 56 -8.60 -16.78 1.08
CA LEU A 56 -8.80 -15.35 1.17
C LEU A 56 -10.28 -14.98 1.37
N ASN A 57 -11.21 -15.61 0.63
CA ASN A 57 -12.64 -15.39 0.78
C ASN A 57 -13.14 -15.67 2.20
N ARG A 58 -12.69 -16.77 2.83
CA ARG A 58 -13.05 -17.10 4.21
C ARG A 58 -12.53 -16.07 5.21
N LEU A 59 -11.31 -15.57 4.96
CA LEU A 59 -10.71 -14.51 5.74
C LEU A 59 -11.51 -13.20 5.62
N PHE A 60 -11.86 -12.79 4.40
CA PHE A 60 -12.61 -11.55 4.15
C PHE A 60 -14.01 -11.61 4.73
N TRP A 61 -14.68 -12.76 4.60
CA TRP A 61 -15.99 -12.97 5.20
C TRP A 61 -15.98 -12.83 6.74
N GLU A 62 -14.92 -13.27 7.43
CA GLU A 62 -14.82 -13.10 8.90
C GLU A 62 -14.52 -11.66 9.34
N LEU A 63 -14.09 -10.80 8.42
CA LEU A 63 -13.82 -9.37 8.62
C LEU A 63 -14.94 -8.49 8.07
N ASP A 64 -16.04 -9.09 7.59
CA ASP A 64 -17.12 -8.39 6.88
C ASP A 64 -16.61 -7.58 5.67
N ILE A 65 -15.55 -8.07 5.01
CA ILE A 65 -15.05 -7.55 3.73
C ILE A 65 -15.76 -8.32 2.61
N ASN A 66 -16.60 -7.62 1.86
CA ASN A 66 -17.55 -8.20 0.90
C ASN A 66 -17.64 -7.43 -0.42
N ASN A 67 -16.94 -6.31 -0.57
CA ASN A 67 -16.92 -5.51 -1.79
C ASN A 67 -15.61 -5.72 -2.55
N ILE A 68 -15.72 -6.13 -3.81
CA ILE A 68 -14.58 -6.29 -4.71
C ILE A 68 -14.65 -5.25 -5.82
N ILE A 69 -13.55 -4.54 -6.02
CA ILE A 69 -13.43 -3.61 -7.14
C ILE A 69 -12.91 -4.35 -8.36
N ARG A 70 -11.95 -5.27 -8.20
CA ARG A 70 -11.30 -5.94 -9.34
C ARG A 70 -10.79 -7.33 -8.98
N LEU A 71 -10.88 -8.25 -9.94
CA LEU A 71 -10.22 -9.55 -9.93
C LEU A 71 -9.61 -9.82 -11.30
N SER A 72 -8.30 -10.00 -11.35
CA SER A 72 -7.56 -10.31 -12.57
C SER A 72 -6.73 -11.58 -12.43
N HIS A 73 -6.61 -12.31 -13.54
CA HIS A 73 -5.79 -13.51 -13.70
C HIS A 73 -4.84 -13.28 -14.87
N ASP A 74 -3.52 -13.34 -14.64
CA ASP A 74 -2.50 -13.10 -15.66
C ASP A 74 -2.76 -11.81 -16.47
N ASP A 75 -3.05 -10.72 -15.74
CA ASP A 75 -3.40 -9.40 -16.27
C ASP A 75 -4.70 -9.30 -17.10
N ILE A 76 -5.52 -10.35 -17.08
CA ILE A 76 -6.86 -10.35 -17.68
C ILE A 76 -7.90 -10.13 -16.58
N ASP A 77 -8.69 -9.07 -16.70
CA ASP A 77 -9.79 -8.78 -15.78
C ASP A 77 -10.91 -9.80 -15.95
N ILE A 78 -11.13 -10.61 -14.91
CA ILE A 78 -12.27 -11.52 -14.80
C ILE A 78 -13.46 -10.76 -14.19
N TYR A 79 -13.18 -9.85 -13.26
CA TYR A 79 -14.14 -8.94 -12.65
C TYR A 79 -13.56 -7.53 -12.57
N TYR A 80 -14.36 -6.51 -12.90
CA TYR A 80 -14.00 -5.12 -12.66
C TYR A 80 -15.27 -4.29 -12.48
N ASP A 81 -15.53 -3.87 -11.25
CA ASP A 81 -16.59 -2.94 -10.93
C ASP A 81 -16.18 -1.50 -11.26
N ARG A 82 -16.98 -0.86 -12.10
CA ARG A 82 -16.83 0.54 -12.51
C ARG A 82 -17.97 1.42 -12.02
N GLU A 83 -19.00 0.80 -11.46
CA GLU A 83 -20.27 1.44 -11.11
C GLU A 83 -20.48 1.53 -9.59
N GLY A 84 -19.62 0.91 -8.78
CA GLY A 84 -19.73 0.94 -7.32
C GLY A 84 -20.81 -0.02 -6.81
N LYS A 85 -20.83 -1.26 -7.32
CA LYS A 85 -21.72 -2.31 -6.86
C LYS A 85 -21.25 -2.81 -5.49
N GLU A 86 -22.18 -2.88 -4.55
CA GLU A 86 -21.93 -3.40 -3.21
C GLU A 86 -22.22 -4.92 -3.11
N ASP A 87 -21.62 -5.57 -2.11
CA ASP A 87 -21.79 -6.96 -1.70
C ASP A 87 -21.50 -8.01 -2.80
N ASP A 88 -20.50 -7.75 -3.64
CA ASP A 88 -20.23 -8.48 -4.88
C ASP A 88 -19.04 -9.44 -4.85
N LEU A 89 -18.24 -9.47 -3.76
CA LEU A 89 -17.07 -10.35 -3.63
C LEU A 89 -17.39 -11.82 -3.88
N LYS A 90 -18.45 -12.30 -3.24
CA LYS A 90 -18.86 -13.70 -3.37
C LYS A 90 -19.24 -14.04 -4.80
N GLU A 91 -20.03 -13.17 -5.45
CA GLU A 91 -20.45 -13.35 -6.84
C GLU A 91 -19.24 -13.36 -7.78
N ALA A 92 -18.28 -12.47 -7.57
CA ALA A 92 -17.05 -12.40 -8.37
C ALA A 92 -16.19 -13.67 -8.23
N ILE A 93 -16.04 -14.19 -7.01
CA ILE A 93 -15.27 -15.44 -6.77
C ILE A 93 -16.00 -16.66 -7.35
N ASP A 94 -17.32 -16.77 -7.16
CA ASP A 94 -18.11 -17.86 -7.73
C ASP A 94 -18.03 -17.84 -9.28
N ASN A 95 -18.11 -16.66 -9.89
CA ASN A 95 -17.95 -16.49 -11.34
C ASN A 95 -16.54 -16.85 -11.82
N TYR A 96 -15.52 -16.52 -11.05
CA TYR A 96 -14.14 -16.90 -11.34
C TYR A 96 -13.98 -18.43 -11.35
N GLU A 97 -14.50 -19.13 -10.33
CA GLU A 97 -14.42 -20.59 -10.24
C GLU A 97 -15.15 -21.30 -11.40
N LEU A 98 -16.26 -20.73 -11.87
CA LEU A 98 -17.00 -21.26 -13.03
C LEU A 98 -16.28 -21.02 -14.36
N THR A 99 -15.53 -19.93 -14.47
CA THR A 99 -14.86 -19.51 -15.71
C THR A 99 -13.51 -20.18 -15.89
N ILE A 100 -12.79 -20.38 -14.78
CA ILE A 100 -11.43 -20.92 -14.78
C ILE A 100 -11.47 -22.44 -14.69
N ASN A 101 -11.07 -23.12 -15.76
CA ASN A 101 -10.93 -24.58 -15.74
C ASN A 101 -9.75 -25.04 -14.86
N ASP A 102 -9.73 -26.33 -14.52
CA ASP A 102 -8.70 -26.91 -13.63
C ASP A 102 -7.27 -26.67 -14.14
N ALA A 103 -7.05 -26.73 -15.46
CA ALA A 103 -5.73 -26.44 -16.03
C ALA A 103 -5.31 -24.98 -15.81
N MET A 104 -6.18 -24.00 -16.10
CA MET A 104 -5.88 -22.58 -15.89
C MET A 104 -5.66 -22.26 -14.40
N SER A 105 -6.41 -22.90 -13.50
CA SER A 105 -6.20 -22.78 -12.05
C SER A 105 -4.81 -23.26 -11.58
N HIS A 106 -4.25 -24.26 -12.28
CA HIS A 106 -2.92 -24.81 -12.02
C HIS A 106 -1.78 -24.12 -12.77
N TYR A 107 -2.04 -23.23 -13.74
CA TYR A 107 -1.01 -22.63 -14.60
C TYR A 107 -0.93 -21.10 -14.54
N PHE A 108 -1.65 -20.44 -13.63
CA PHE A 108 -1.53 -19.00 -13.42
C PHE A 108 -0.10 -18.59 -13.03
N GLU A 109 0.29 -17.38 -13.41
CA GLU A 109 1.49 -16.69 -12.95
C GLU A 109 1.13 -15.63 -11.90
N THR A 110 0.05 -14.87 -12.13
CA THR A 110 -0.39 -13.81 -11.23
C THR A 110 -1.90 -13.79 -10.99
N ILE A 111 -2.29 -13.48 -9.77
CA ILE A 111 -3.66 -13.08 -9.41
C ILE A 111 -3.57 -11.71 -8.77
N HIS A 112 -4.41 -10.80 -9.24
CA HIS A 112 -4.55 -9.45 -8.69
C HIS A 112 -5.98 -9.26 -8.22
N MET A 113 -6.14 -8.78 -7.00
CA MET A 113 -7.44 -8.51 -6.41
C MET A 113 -7.41 -7.13 -5.76
N VAL A 114 -8.50 -6.38 -5.92
CA VAL A 114 -8.69 -5.10 -5.23
C VAL A 114 -10.05 -5.11 -4.57
N LEU A 115 -10.07 -4.86 -3.27
CA LEU A 115 -11.26 -4.85 -2.43
C LEU A 115 -11.46 -3.48 -1.82
N GLU A 116 -12.72 -3.18 -1.55
CA GLU A 116 -13.13 -2.05 -0.72
C GLU A 116 -13.68 -2.57 0.60
N HIS A 117 -13.38 -1.87 1.68
CA HIS A 117 -14.00 -2.12 2.98
C HIS A 117 -14.21 -0.80 3.71
N GLU A 118 -15.18 -0.74 4.59
CA GLU A 118 -15.46 0.43 5.39
C GLU A 118 -15.74 0.01 6.84
N ASP A 119 -15.12 0.71 7.78
CA ASP A 119 -15.45 0.60 9.20
C ASP A 119 -15.95 1.94 9.78
N THR A 120 -15.88 2.08 11.10
CA THR A 120 -16.31 3.32 11.78
C THR A 120 -15.38 4.51 11.48
N ASN A 121 -14.09 4.27 11.27
CA ASN A 121 -13.04 5.28 11.14
C ASN A 121 -12.55 5.48 9.71
N PHE A 122 -12.50 4.42 8.92
CA PHE A 122 -11.78 4.36 7.66
C PHE A 122 -12.60 3.76 6.53
N ILE A 123 -12.30 4.22 5.32
CA ILE A 123 -12.54 3.48 4.08
C ILE A 123 -11.19 2.93 3.65
N TYR A 124 -11.16 1.62 3.39
CA TYR A 124 -9.98 0.87 3.04
C TYR A 124 -9.99 0.49 1.57
N LEU A 125 -8.83 0.64 0.93
CA LEU A 125 -8.53 -0.04 -0.32
C LEU A 125 -7.52 -1.14 -0.03
N ILE A 126 -7.88 -2.38 -0.38
CA ILE A 126 -7.04 -3.56 -0.15
C ILE A 126 -6.63 -4.10 -1.52
N GLU A 127 -5.38 -3.92 -1.91
CA GLU A 127 -4.81 -4.57 -3.08
C GLU A 127 -4.04 -5.81 -2.68
N ILE A 128 -4.29 -6.92 -3.37
CA ILE A 128 -3.64 -8.21 -3.13
C ILE A 128 -3.01 -8.67 -4.43
N ASN A 129 -1.70 -8.89 -4.40
CA ASN A 129 -0.93 -9.45 -5.48
C ASN A 129 -0.44 -10.84 -5.07
N ILE A 130 -0.79 -11.85 -5.84
CA ILE A 130 -0.33 -13.23 -5.64
C ILE A 130 0.49 -13.61 -6.85
N ASN A 131 1.78 -13.86 -6.63
CA ASN A 131 2.71 -14.34 -7.64
C ASN A 131 3.00 -15.81 -7.35
N ARG A 132 2.79 -16.67 -8.35
CA ARG A 132 3.15 -18.07 -8.21
C ARG A 132 4.65 -18.29 -8.27
N SER A 133 5.31 -17.50 -9.10
CA SER A 133 6.75 -17.57 -9.36
C SER A 133 7.39 -16.32 -8.78
N HIS A 134 8.34 -16.46 -7.86
CA HIS A 134 9.00 -15.34 -7.20
C HIS A 134 10.49 -15.60 -6.99
N ALA A 135 11.24 -14.54 -6.69
CA ALA A 135 12.65 -14.68 -6.31
C ALA A 135 12.75 -15.45 -4.98
N VAL A 136 13.83 -16.23 -4.82
CA VAL A 136 14.11 -16.94 -3.57
C VAL A 136 14.11 -15.96 -2.40
N GLY A 137 13.30 -16.24 -1.37
CA GLY A 137 13.15 -15.39 -0.18
C GLY A 137 12.26 -14.16 -0.34
N ALA A 138 11.61 -13.98 -1.50
CA ALA A 138 10.52 -13.03 -1.67
C ALA A 138 9.19 -13.66 -1.25
N TYR A 139 8.23 -12.83 -0.82
CA TYR A 139 6.91 -13.30 -0.42
C TYR A 139 6.02 -13.46 -1.67
N PRO A 140 5.37 -14.63 -1.87
CA PRO A 140 4.51 -14.85 -3.03
C PRO A 140 3.19 -14.07 -2.94
N ILE A 141 2.75 -13.68 -1.73
CA ILE A 141 1.51 -12.94 -1.52
C ILE A 141 1.83 -11.61 -0.84
N GLU A 142 1.42 -10.52 -1.49
CA GLU A 142 1.61 -9.15 -1.01
C GLU A 142 0.26 -8.46 -0.92
N VAL A 143 -0.08 -7.98 0.27
CA VAL A 143 -1.29 -7.20 0.53
C VAL A 143 -0.86 -5.76 0.82
N LYS A 144 -1.35 -4.82 0.02
CA LYS A 144 -1.24 -3.38 0.28
C LYS A 144 -2.60 -2.88 0.75
N LEU A 145 -2.60 -2.22 1.90
CA LEU A 145 -3.78 -1.65 2.52
C LEU A 145 -3.61 -0.15 2.63
N ASN A 146 -4.55 0.62 2.11
CA ASN A 146 -4.60 2.06 2.37
C ASN A 146 -5.88 2.39 3.16
N GLY A 147 -5.72 3.03 4.33
CA GLY A 147 -6.81 3.51 5.17
C GLY A 147 -7.01 5.02 5.02
N LEU A 148 -8.14 5.41 4.44
CA LEU A 148 -8.53 6.81 4.26
C LEU A 148 -9.57 7.21 5.31
N MET A 149 -9.36 8.36 5.96
CA MET A 149 -10.19 8.80 7.07
C MET A 149 -11.59 9.19 6.59
N LYS A 150 -12.58 8.40 7.01
CA LYS A 150 -13.98 8.54 6.57
C LYS A 150 -14.59 9.89 6.95
N GLU A 151 -14.18 10.46 8.08
CA GLU A 151 -14.72 11.73 8.58
C GLU A 151 -14.46 12.93 7.67
N PHE A 152 -13.47 12.83 6.78
CA PHE A 152 -13.11 13.88 5.82
C PHE A 152 -13.53 13.56 4.38
N ARG A 153 -14.31 12.50 4.17
CA ARG A 153 -14.94 12.22 2.88
C ARG A 153 -15.78 13.43 2.45
N ALA A 154 -15.60 13.87 1.20
CA ALA A 154 -16.46 14.89 0.63
C ALA A 154 -17.88 14.33 0.48
N GLY A 155 -18.87 15.05 1.02
CA GLY A 155 -20.28 14.75 0.79
C GLY A 155 -20.77 15.24 -0.57
N ASP A 156 -21.99 14.83 -0.95
CA ASP A 156 -22.61 15.26 -2.21
C ASP A 156 -22.68 16.78 -2.32
N GLY A 157 -21.98 17.34 -3.31
CA GLY A 157 -21.93 18.78 -3.56
C GLY A 157 -21.05 19.58 -2.59
N GLU A 158 -20.32 18.92 -1.67
CA GLU A 158 -19.30 19.59 -0.88
C GLU A 158 -18.08 19.92 -1.75
N ASN A 159 -17.55 21.13 -1.56
CA ASN A 159 -16.35 21.58 -2.25
C ASN A 159 -15.11 21.45 -1.34
N GLN A 160 -13.94 21.66 -1.94
CA GLN A 160 -12.66 21.63 -1.24
C GLN A 160 -12.60 22.54 0.00
N GLU A 161 -13.23 23.72 -0.06
CA GLU A 161 -13.30 24.66 1.07
C GLU A 161 -14.09 24.09 2.24
N SER A 162 -15.18 23.39 1.96
CA SER A 162 -16.02 22.74 2.98
C SER A 162 -15.24 21.62 3.67
N VAL A 163 -14.52 20.80 2.91
CA VAL A 163 -13.64 19.76 3.47
C VAL A 163 -12.51 20.38 4.29
N ARG A 164 -11.87 21.44 3.79
CA ARG A 164 -10.83 22.19 4.53
C ARG A 164 -11.35 22.71 5.87
N ALA A 165 -12.55 23.29 5.90
CA ALA A 165 -13.15 23.81 7.13
C ALA A 165 -13.41 22.70 8.17
N LYS A 166 -13.84 21.50 7.74
CA LYS A 166 -13.98 20.34 8.64
C LYS A 166 -12.63 19.96 9.26
N MET A 167 -11.59 19.90 8.42
CA MET A 167 -10.25 19.50 8.84
C MET A 167 -9.61 20.50 9.80
N GLN A 168 -9.79 21.81 9.60
CA GLN A 168 -9.16 22.87 10.42
C GLN A 168 -9.33 22.68 11.93
N THR A 169 -10.44 22.09 12.36
CA THR A 169 -10.69 21.79 13.78
C THR A 169 -9.63 20.86 14.40
N ARG A 170 -8.99 20.00 13.59
CA ARG A 170 -7.91 19.10 14.02
C ARG A 170 -6.54 19.78 14.09
N PHE A 171 -6.39 20.93 13.44
CA PHE A 171 -5.14 21.70 13.39
C PHE A 171 -5.19 22.89 14.36
N ALA A 172 -6.05 22.84 15.39
CA ALA A 172 -6.17 23.92 16.37
C ALA A 172 -4.94 24.04 17.29
N SER A 173 -4.28 22.92 17.58
CA SER A 173 -3.01 22.84 18.31
C SER A 173 -2.31 21.52 18.01
N GLN A 174 -1.01 21.43 18.31
CA GLN A 174 -0.22 20.20 18.16
C GLN A 174 -0.83 19.03 18.95
N GLU A 175 -1.22 19.28 20.21
CA GLU A 175 -1.82 18.25 21.07
C GLU A 175 -3.10 17.66 20.47
N VAL A 176 -3.95 18.49 19.84
CA VAL A 176 -5.18 18.04 19.18
C VAL A 176 -4.84 17.18 17.95
N LEU A 177 -3.87 17.62 17.15
CA LEU A 177 -3.44 16.90 15.94
C LEU A 177 -2.79 15.56 16.28
N ASP A 178 -1.92 15.53 17.29
CA ASP A 178 -1.20 14.35 17.75
C ASP A 178 -2.17 13.33 18.33
N THR A 179 -3.08 13.76 19.21
CA THR A 179 -4.11 12.89 19.78
C THR A 179 -4.95 12.27 18.68
N PHE A 180 -5.41 13.10 17.74
CA PHE A 180 -6.20 12.64 16.60
C PHE A 180 -5.42 11.62 15.73
N THR A 181 -4.19 11.95 15.35
CA THR A 181 -3.37 11.10 14.48
C THR A 181 -3.03 9.78 15.16
N ASN A 182 -2.73 9.79 16.45
CA ASN A 182 -2.42 8.60 17.24
C ASN A 182 -3.66 7.70 17.42
N GLU A 183 -4.84 8.28 17.68
CA GLU A 183 -6.09 7.52 17.74
C GLU A 183 -6.38 6.80 16.41
N LYS A 184 -6.19 7.50 15.29
CA LYS A 184 -6.37 6.92 13.95
C LYS A 184 -5.31 5.87 13.62
N HIS A 185 -4.06 6.11 14.00
CA HIS A 185 -2.97 5.16 13.84
C HIS A 185 -3.27 3.85 14.58
N MET A 186 -3.61 3.92 15.87
CA MET A 186 -3.96 2.74 16.66
C MET A 186 -5.16 1.98 16.10
N ALA A 187 -6.19 2.70 15.62
CA ALA A 187 -7.35 2.07 15.00
C ALA A 187 -6.97 1.32 13.70
N PHE A 188 -6.14 1.94 12.86
CA PHE A 188 -5.64 1.33 11.63
C PHE A 188 -4.77 0.10 11.91
N GLU A 189 -3.81 0.22 12.83
CA GLU A 189 -2.96 -0.90 13.26
C GLU A 189 -3.79 -2.06 13.83
N THR A 190 -4.85 -1.76 14.59
CA THR A 190 -5.74 -2.80 15.13
C THR A 190 -6.39 -3.59 14.00
N PHE A 191 -6.89 -2.91 12.96
CA PHE A 191 -7.47 -3.56 11.79
C PHE A 191 -6.44 -4.39 11.01
N VAL A 192 -5.25 -3.83 10.75
CA VAL A 192 -4.14 -4.52 10.07
C VAL A 192 -3.70 -5.77 10.83
N ASN A 193 -3.62 -5.68 12.16
CA ASN A 193 -3.25 -6.80 13.01
C ASN A 193 -4.34 -7.89 13.03
N ASP A 194 -5.63 -7.53 13.07
CA ASP A 194 -6.70 -8.53 12.94
C ASP A 194 -6.67 -9.20 11.55
N LEU A 195 -6.46 -8.44 10.48
CA LEU A 195 -6.24 -9.00 9.14
C LEU A 195 -5.08 -10.00 9.14
N GLY A 196 -3.92 -9.63 9.69
CA GLY A 196 -2.76 -10.52 9.83
C GLY A 196 -3.02 -11.75 10.71
N MET A 197 -3.85 -11.64 11.75
CA MET A 197 -4.27 -12.79 12.55
C MET A 197 -5.21 -13.72 11.76
N ARG A 198 -6.15 -13.18 10.98
CA ARG A 198 -7.03 -13.99 10.12
C ARG A 198 -6.27 -14.67 9.00
N VAL A 199 -5.22 -14.05 8.46
CA VAL A 199 -4.29 -14.70 7.52
C VAL A 199 -3.71 -15.94 8.18
N ARG A 200 -3.10 -15.81 9.36
CA ARG A 200 -2.51 -16.94 10.10
C ARG A 200 -3.52 -18.03 10.48
N LYS A 201 -4.80 -17.66 10.67
CA LYS A 201 -5.89 -18.59 11.02
C LYS A 201 -6.37 -19.42 9.82
N HIS A 202 -6.55 -18.80 8.65
CA HIS A 202 -7.16 -19.45 7.48
C HIS A 202 -6.17 -19.94 6.43
N MET A 203 -4.95 -19.41 6.46
CA MET A 203 -3.85 -19.80 5.59
C MET A 203 -2.79 -20.48 6.44
N LYS A 204 -2.21 -21.57 5.90
CA LYS A 204 -0.99 -22.14 6.48
C LYS A 204 0.16 -21.26 6.04
N VAL A 205 0.74 -20.51 6.96
CA VAL A 205 1.80 -19.54 6.70
C VAL A 205 2.99 -19.83 7.62
N ASP A 206 4.18 -19.72 7.05
CA ASP A 206 5.44 -19.82 7.80
C ASP A 206 5.80 -18.47 8.40
N ASP A 207 5.58 -17.40 7.64
CA ASP A 207 5.83 -16.03 8.06
C ASP A 207 4.78 -15.05 7.51
N VAL A 208 4.51 -14.01 8.30
CA VAL A 208 3.67 -12.88 7.92
C VAL A 208 4.33 -11.63 8.48
N LYS A 209 4.91 -10.82 7.58
CA LYS A 209 5.48 -9.52 7.92
C LYS A 209 4.44 -8.44 7.73
N ILE A 210 4.39 -7.51 8.67
CA ILE A 210 3.48 -6.37 8.65
C ILE A 210 4.33 -5.11 8.80
N GLU A 211 4.21 -4.21 7.84
CA GLU A 211 4.82 -2.88 7.85
C GLU A 211 3.67 -1.86 7.83
N VAL A 212 3.68 -0.89 8.74
CA VAL A 212 2.67 0.18 8.82
C VAL A 212 3.38 1.52 8.68
N ASP A 213 2.78 2.42 7.93
CA ASP A 213 3.35 3.70 7.55
C ASP A 213 2.27 4.79 7.51
N LYS A 214 2.67 6.01 7.85
CA LYS A 214 1.83 7.21 7.85
C LYS A 214 2.28 8.08 6.69
N ARG A 215 1.42 8.28 5.71
CA ARG A 215 1.78 8.95 4.45
C ARG A 215 1.18 10.34 4.35
N VAL A 216 1.97 11.33 3.95
CA VAL A 216 1.51 12.69 3.67
C VAL A 216 1.64 12.99 2.20
N VAL A 217 0.51 13.36 1.57
CA VAL A 217 0.49 13.74 0.16
C VAL A 217 1.04 15.14 0.00
N MET A 218 2.06 15.24 -0.85
CA MET A 218 2.79 16.44 -1.23
C MET A 218 2.48 16.74 -2.70
N PRO A 219 1.51 17.62 -2.96
CA PRO A 219 1.09 17.92 -4.32
C PRO A 219 2.19 18.69 -5.04
N LYS A 220 2.45 18.32 -6.30
CA LYS A 220 3.52 18.91 -7.11
C LYS A 220 3.09 20.20 -7.81
N SER A 221 1.78 20.42 -7.95
CA SER A 221 1.22 21.62 -8.57
C SER A 221 -0.10 22.07 -7.92
N LYS A 222 -0.40 23.37 -8.04
CA LYS A 222 -1.69 23.97 -7.65
C LYS A 222 -2.83 23.60 -8.60
N ASP A 223 -2.54 23.48 -9.90
CA ASP A 223 -3.53 23.21 -10.96
C ASP A 223 -3.74 21.69 -11.13
N ARG A 224 -4.27 21.07 -10.07
CA ARG A 224 -4.45 19.62 -10.01
C ARG A 224 -5.56 19.17 -10.96
N LYS A 225 -5.32 18.06 -11.65
CA LYS A 225 -6.37 17.29 -12.32
C LYS A 225 -6.55 15.97 -11.57
N PRO A 226 -7.79 15.51 -11.35
CA PRO A 226 -8.03 14.22 -10.72
C PRO A 226 -7.32 13.12 -11.51
N ILE A 227 -6.64 12.24 -10.78
CA ILE A 227 -5.84 11.16 -11.36
C ILE A 227 -6.79 10.11 -11.88
N SER A 228 -7.00 10.14 -13.19
CA SER A 228 -7.71 9.11 -13.95
C SER A 228 -6.67 8.34 -14.77
N LYS A 229 -5.81 7.60 -14.08
CA LYS A 229 -4.89 6.68 -14.73
C LYS A 229 -5.18 5.33 -14.10
N GLY A 230 -6.03 4.53 -14.76
CA GLY A 230 -6.28 3.15 -14.31
C GLY A 230 -4.97 2.37 -14.13
N ARG A 231 -5.05 1.20 -13.46
CA ARG A 231 -3.92 0.36 -13.03
C ARG A 231 -2.60 0.57 -13.79
N ARG A 232 -1.55 0.91 -13.05
CA ARG A 232 -0.17 0.94 -13.55
C ARG A 232 0.24 -0.45 -14.04
N LYS A 233 0.83 -0.50 -15.25
CA LYS A 233 1.25 -1.76 -15.88
C LYS A 233 2.46 -2.44 -15.21
N ASN A 234 3.08 -1.84 -14.21
CA ASN A 234 4.14 -2.40 -13.38
C ASN A 234 4.27 -1.51 -12.13
N PRO A 235 3.39 -1.68 -11.11
CA PRO A 235 3.50 -0.88 -9.90
C PRO A 235 4.83 -1.18 -9.21
N THR A 236 5.54 -0.15 -8.75
CA THR A 236 6.70 -0.33 -7.89
C THR A 236 6.26 -0.92 -6.56
N ARG A 237 7.22 -1.50 -5.83
CA ARG A 237 7.01 -2.04 -4.48
C ARG A 237 6.27 -1.03 -3.59
N ASP A 238 6.61 0.25 -3.72
CA ASP A 238 6.19 1.28 -2.76
C ASP A 238 5.01 2.16 -3.24
N TYR A 239 4.44 1.82 -4.41
CA TYR A 239 3.23 2.43 -4.96
C TYR A 239 1.99 2.17 -4.09
N ASP A 240 1.08 3.15 -3.97
CA ASP A 240 -0.21 2.99 -3.30
C ASP A 240 -1.40 2.95 -4.28
N PRO A 241 -2.25 1.91 -4.21
CA PRO A 241 -3.37 1.70 -5.14
C PRO A 241 -4.50 2.74 -5.05
N VAL A 242 -4.59 3.54 -3.98
CA VAL A 242 -5.63 4.60 -3.85
C VAL A 242 -5.56 5.67 -4.94
N PHE A 243 -4.43 5.77 -5.65
CA PHE A 243 -4.23 6.69 -6.76
C PHE A 243 -4.57 6.10 -8.15
N ASP A 244 -5.03 4.84 -8.25
CA ASP A 244 -5.43 4.22 -9.53
C ASP A 244 -6.79 4.69 -10.07
N GLY A 245 -7.49 5.57 -9.33
CA GLY A 245 -8.75 6.16 -9.78
C GLY A 245 -9.93 5.18 -9.74
N TYR A 246 -9.97 4.29 -8.74
CA TYR A 246 -11.13 3.45 -8.47
C TYR A 246 -12.37 4.31 -8.14
N HIS A 247 -13.55 3.79 -8.49
CA HIS A 247 -14.82 4.50 -8.28
C HIS A 247 -15.00 4.88 -6.81
N GLY A 248 -15.50 6.08 -6.51
CA GLY A 248 -15.72 6.59 -5.14
C GLY A 248 -14.46 7.05 -4.40
N PHE A 249 -13.26 6.57 -4.75
CA PHE A 249 -12.02 6.91 -4.04
C PHE A 249 -11.53 8.35 -4.28
N GLY A 250 -11.91 8.97 -5.40
CA GLY A 250 -11.54 10.36 -5.69
C GLY A 250 -12.07 11.34 -4.63
N ASP A 251 -13.32 11.16 -4.19
CA ASP A 251 -13.98 12.06 -3.25
C ASP A 251 -13.41 11.95 -1.83
N ILE A 252 -12.99 10.75 -1.43
CA ILE A 252 -12.36 10.54 -0.13
C ILE A 252 -10.87 10.86 -0.15
N LEU A 253 -10.17 10.73 -1.28
CA LEU A 253 -8.75 11.10 -1.35
C LEU A 253 -8.55 12.62 -1.28
N LEU A 254 -9.58 13.43 -1.57
CA LEU A 254 -9.50 14.90 -1.63
C LEU A 254 -8.84 15.52 -0.39
N TYR A 255 -9.24 15.10 0.81
CA TYR A 255 -8.70 15.68 2.05
C TYR A 255 -7.19 15.42 2.20
N SER A 256 -6.70 14.31 1.65
CA SER A 256 -5.31 13.90 1.81
C SER A 256 -4.36 14.94 1.21
N PHE A 257 -4.81 15.60 0.13
CA PHE A 257 -4.14 16.66 -0.60
C PHE A 257 -4.20 18.04 0.08
N LEU A 258 -5.06 18.22 1.09
CA LEU A 258 -5.16 19.46 1.88
C LEU A 258 -4.30 19.41 3.14
N TRP A 259 -3.89 18.20 3.52
CA TRP A 259 -3.20 17.96 4.78
C TRP A 259 -1.87 18.69 4.86
N SER A 260 -1.05 18.65 3.80
CA SER A 260 0.24 19.34 3.73
C SER A 260 0.09 20.85 3.86
N THR A 261 -0.87 21.45 3.17
CA THR A 261 -1.18 22.89 3.31
C THR A 261 -1.61 23.25 4.73
N LEU A 262 -2.45 22.42 5.37
CA LEU A 262 -2.91 22.68 6.74
C LEU A 262 -1.79 22.51 7.78
N LEU A 263 -0.85 21.59 7.56
CA LEU A 263 0.35 21.46 8.39
C LEU A 263 1.19 22.74 8.33
N HIS A 264 1.43 23.26 7.12
CA HIS A 264 2.18 24.49 6.90
C HIS A 264 1.49 25.71 7.52
N ASP A 265 0.22 25.96 7.17
CA ASP A 265 -0.54 27.14 7.59
C ASP A 265 -0.65 27.29 9.12
N HIS A 266 -0.64 26.16 9.82
CA HIS A 266 -0.79 26.11 11.27
C HIS A 266 0.54 25.87 12.01
N HIS A 267 1.68 25.87 11.31
CA HIS A 267 3.01 25.65 11.88
C HIS A 267 3.09 24.37 12.73
N MET A 268 2.54 23.27 12.21
CA MET A 268 2.50 21.99 12.93
C MET A 268 3.82 21.24 12.81
N HIS A 269 4.21 20.57 13.88
CA HIS A 269 5.32 19.63 13.90
C HIS A 269 4.90 18.30 13.28
N VAL A 270 5.76 17.73 12.43
CA VAL A 270 5.51 16.50 11.67
C VAL A 270 6.67 15.54 11.89
N SER A 271 6.38 14.33 12.37
CA SER A 271 7.37 13.25 12.54
C SER A 271 6.84 11.92 12.02
N ASP A 272 7.76 11.01 11.70
CA ASP A 272 7.47 9.62 11.34
C ASP A 272 6.47 9.50 10.17
N VAL A 273 6.75 10.21 9.08
CA VAL A 273 5.90 10.21 7.88
C VAL A 273 6.69 9.93 6.61
N THR A 274 6.06 9.19 5.70
CA THR A 274 6.52 9.10 4.31
C THR A 274 5.83 10.17 3.47
N LEU A 275 6.60 10.92 2.70
CA LEU A 275 6.10 11.92 1.77
C LEU A 275 5.85 11.29 0.40
N VAL A 276 4.64 11.47 -0.12
CA VAL A 276 4.23 10.91 -1.40
C VAL A 276 3.72 11.98 -2.34
N GLY A 277 4.07 11.88 -3.61
CA GLY A 277 3.56 12.73 -4.66
C GLY A 277 2.12 12.41 -5.01
N GLU A 278 1.50 13.29 -5.81
CA GLU A 278 0.18 13.05 -6.36
C GLU A 278 0.15 11.82 -7.27
N GLU A 279 1.24 11.46 -7.93
CA GLU A 279 1.34 10.23 -8.70
C GLU A 279 1.81 9.03 -7.84
N ALA A 280 1.50 9.00 -6.54
CA ALA A 280 1.85 7.89 -5.65
C ALA A 280 3.34 7.49 -5.69
N ASP A 281 4.21 8.43 -6.04
CA ASP A 281 5.66 8.26 -6.04
C ASP A 281 6.20 8.74 -4.69
N ILE A 282 7.11 7.97 -4.10
CA ILE A 282 7.75 8.38 -2.84
C ILE A 282 8.72 9.53 -3.14
N LEU A 283 8.61 10.59 -2.35
CA LEU A 283 9.45 11.78 -2.44
C LEU A 283 10.57 11.77 -1.40
N GLY A 284 10.30 11.17 -0.24
CA GLY A 284 11.22 11.04 0.88
C GLY A 284 10.48 10.65 2.16
N SER A 285 11.17 10.69 3.29
CA SER A 285 10.60 10.47 4.62
C SER A 285 11.08 11.53 5.62
N ILE A 286 10.27 11.72 6.67
CA ILE A 286 10.61 12.53 7.84
C ILE A 286 10.71 11.57 9.02
N ASP A 287 11.84 11.60 9.70
CA ASP A 287 12.14 10.69 10.81
C ASP A 287 11.44 11.09 12.12
N SER A 288 11.86 10.43 13.21
CA SER A 288 11.35 10.68 14.56
C SER A 288 11.77 12.02 15.18
N ALA A 289 12.83 12.66 14.69
CA ALA A 289 13.21 14.00 15.12
C ALA A 289 12.20 15.05 14.60
N GLY A 290 11.59 14.75 13.45
CA GLY A 290 10.52 15.52 12.87
C GLY A 290 10.95 16.89 12.35
N LEU A 291 9.98 17.65 11.84
CA LEU A 291 10.21 19.02 11.37
C LEU A 291 8.97 19.89 11.56
N ASP A 292 9.19 21.20 11.75
CA ASP A 292 8.12 22.18 11.86
C ASP A 292 7.67 22.64 10.46
N ALA A 293 6.49 22.19 10.04
CA ALA A 293 6.00 22.34 8.67
C ALA A 293 5.82 23.80 8.22
N GLY A 294 5.66 24.73 9.16
CA GLY A 294 5.50 26.16 8.84
C GLY A 294 6.81 26.91 8.64
N ASP A 295 7.94 26.35 9.09
CA ASP A 295 9.28 26.91 8.85
C ASP A 295 9.93 26.30 7.60
N ALA A 296 9.30 25.26 7.07
CA ALA A 296 9.73 24.44 5.96
C ALA A 296 8.95 24.77 4.69
N ASP A 297 9.65 25.30 3.68
CA ASP A 297 9.07 25.56 2.35
C ASP A 297 8.50 24.28 1.70
N LEU A 298 8.94 23.09 2.13
CA LEU A 298 8.46 21.78 1.67
C LEU A 298 6.93 21.67 1.68
N PHE A 299 6.24 22.20 2.69
CA PHE A 299 4.79 22.11 2.79
C PHE A 299 4.04 23.32 2.20
N ASN A 300 4.76 24.31 1.69
CA ASN A 300 4.19 25.53 1.15
C ASN A 300 3.54 25.30 -0.22
N ASP A 301 2.22 25.23 -0.30
CA ASP A 301 1.50 24.99 -1.56
C ASP A 301 1.68 26.13 -2.60
N ASP A 302 2.23 27.28 -2.20
CA ASP A 302 2.54 28.40 -3.11
C ASP A 302 3.78 28.16 -4.00
N LEU A 303 4.64 27.21 -3.63
CA LEU A 303 5.86 26.87 -4.36
C LEU A 303 5.68 25.58 -5.16
N ASP A 304 6.31 25.50 -6.33
CA ASP A 304 6.42 24.23 -7.06
C ASP A 304 7.40 23.29 -6.35
N PHE A 305 7.28 21.99 -6.62
CA PHE A 305 8.06 20.97 -5.91
C PHE A 305 9.58 21.13 -6.07
N ASP A 306 10.03 21.56 -7.25
CA ASP A 306 11.45 21.78 -7.51
C ASP A 306 11.97 22.97 -6.67
N SER A 307 11.22 24.07 -6.57
CA SER A 307 11.58 25.21 -5.71
C SER A 307 11.55 24.84 -4.22
N LYS A 308 10.62 23.96 -3.82
CA LYS A 308 10.56 23.45 -2.44
C LYS A 308 11.84 22.73 -2.07
N MET A 309 12.35 21.88 -2.96
CA MET A 309 13.57 21.10 -2.74
C MET A 309 14.83 21.97 -2.78
N ASP A 310 14.89 22.94 -3.69
CA ASP A 310 16.02 23.88 -3.79
C ASP A 310 16.17 24.77 -2.54
N GLY A 311 15.04 25.13 -1.91
CA GLY A 311 15.01 25.87 -0.65
C GLY A 311 15.24 25.01 0.59
N PHE A 312 15.11 23.68 0.47
CA PHE A 312 15.10 22.78 1.61
C PHE A 312 16.48 22.50 2.18
N GLY A 313 17.54 22.39 1.36
CA GLY A 313 18.89 22.10 1.87
C GLY A 313 18.99 20.83 2.75
N ASP A 314 20.19 20.59 3.29
CA ASP A 314 20.51 19.45 4.17
C ASP A 314 19.88 19.70 5.56
N VAL A 315 18.57 19.45 5.69
CA VAL A 315 17.81 19.60 6.94
C VAL A 315 17.86 18.28 7.70
N ASP A 316 18.38 18.34 8.93
CA ASP A 316 18.36 17.21 9.85
C ASP A 316 16.93 16.66 9.98
N GLY A 317 16.75 15.37 9.67
CA GLY A 317 15.47 14.66 9.81
C GLY A 317 14.67 14.42 8.52
N PHE A 318 15.12 14.93 7.37
CA PHE A 318 14.53 14.62 6.05
C PHE A 318 15.48 13.78 5.19
N GLU A 319 15.02 12.63 4.71
CA GLU A 319 15.75 11.78 3.76
C GLU A 319 15.09 11.81 2.38
N SER A 320 15.80 12.36 1.38
CA SER A 320 15.30 12.43 0.00
C SER A 320 15.56 11.14 -0.78
N VAL A 321 14.67 10.78 -1.71
CA VAL A 321 14.89 9.60 -2.59
C VAL A 321 16.06 9.80 -3.56
N ALA A 322 16.49 11.04 -3.81
CA ALA A 322 17.60 11.35 -4.71
C ALA A 322 18.98 11.01 -4.12
N ASP A 323 19.11 10.98 -2.78
CA ASP A 323 20.40 10.77 -2.09
C ASP A 323 20.73 9.29 -1.80
N VAL A 324 19.80 8.36 -2.05
CA VAL A 324 19.90 6.95 -1.59
C VAL A 324 20.29 5.97 -2.70
N SER A 325 20.86 6.44 -3.82
CA SER A 325 21.13 5.58 -4.98
C SER A 325 22.24 4.52 -4.81
N ASP A 326 22.74 4.24 -3.59
CA ASP A 326 23.83 3.26 -3.40
C ASP A 326 23.77 2.35 -2.16
N SER A 327 22.64 2.27 -1.44
CA SER A 327 22.49 1.28 -0.35
C SER A 327 21.08 0.71 -0.28
N GLY A 328 20.89 -0.44 -0.93
CA GLY A 328 19.71 -1.27 -0.72
C GLY A 328 19.75 -1.87 0.68
N ASP A 329 19.00 -1.27 1.60
CA ASP A 329 18.32 -1.88 2.75
C ASP A 329 17.75 -0.72 3.59
N TRP A 330 16.55 -0.26 3.21
CA TRP A 330 15.84 0.86 3.85
C TRP A 330 15.07 0.42 5.12
N PHE A 331 15.11 -0.87 5.47
CA PHE A 331 14.49 -1.44 6.67
C PHE A 331 15.40 -2.51 7.31
N ASP A 332 16.56 -2.12 7.83
CA ASP A 332 17.16 -2.77 9.00
C ASP A 332 16.92 -1.87 10.22
N LEU A 333 15.64 -1.77 10.63
CA LEU A 333 15.27 -1.33 11.97
C LEU A 333 15.54 -2.49 12.95
N GLY A 334 16.80 -2.92 13.01
CA GLY A 334 17.33 -3.74 14.08
C GLY A 334 17.60 -2.85 15.29
N ASP A 335 16.96 -3.21 16.41
CA ASP A 335 17.23 -2.73 17.77
C ASP A 335 16.44 -1.50 18.26
N MET A 336 15.11 -1.66 18.34
CA MET A 336 14.33 -0.99 19.39
C MET A 336 13.88 -2.01 20.44
N GLY A 337 14.70 -2.13 21.50
CA GLY A 337 14.20 -2.20 22.87
C GLY A 337 13.70 -3.57 23.36
N ASP A 338 14.64 -4.36 23.86
CA ASP A 338 14.44 -5.26 25.02
C ASP A 338 13.70 -4.50 26.14
N PHE A 339 12.39 -4.71 26.25
CA PHE A 339 11.60 -4.34 27.41
C PHE A 339 11.08 -5.61 28.10
N GLY A 340 11.86 -6.06 29.08
CA GLY A 340 11.34 -6.46 30.38
C GLY A 340 10.67 -7.82 30.42
N GLY A 341 11.45 -8.81 30.85
CA GLY A 341 10.94 -10.11 31.28
C GLY A 341 9.82 -9.99 32.32
N ILE A 342 8.83 -10.86 32.15
CA ILE A 342 7.95 -11.29 33.22
C ILE A 342 8.11 -12.81 33.30
N ASP A 343 8.85 -13.25 34.31
CA ASP A 343 8.72 -14.58 34.87
C ASP A 343 7.31 -14.72 35.46
N ILE A 344 6.51 -15.63 34.91
CA ILE A 344 5.76 -16.75 35.57
C ILE A 344 4.79 -17.37 34.56
#